data_AF-A0A357IS87-F1
#
_entry.id   AF-A0A357IS87-F1
#
_cell.length_a   1.000
_cell.length_b   1.000
_cell.length_c   1.000
_cell.angle_alpha   90.00
_cell.angle_beta   90.00
_cell.angle_gamma   90.00
#
_symmetry.space_group_name_H-M   'P 1'
#
loop_
_entity.id
_entity.type
_entity.pdbx_description
1 polymer ?
#
loop_
_entity_poly.entity_id
_entity_poly.type
_entity_poly.pdbx_seq_one_letter_code
_entity_poly.pdbx_strand_id
1 'polypeptide(L)'
;MKTLLVGFKKYASHPTNPSEEVLSSFLGKKGIQILLLEANYEKSRKSLEKAIAKDKPSFIFIMNLSPYHSTPTLEQYAYNEMDSIQPDEG
;
A
#
# COMPACT_ATOMS: atom_id res chain seq x y z
N MET A 1 4.74 -5.00 -19.94
CA MET A 1 4.08 -4.06 -19.01
C MET A 1 4.26 -4.60 -17.60
N LYS A 2 4.71 -3.76 -16.66
CA LYS A 2 4.89 -4.16 -15.26
C LYS A 2 3.95 -3.34 -14.38
N THR A 3 3.25 -4.01 -13.48
CA THR A 3 2.36 -3.37 -12.51
C THR A 3 2.91 -3.60 -11.11
N LEU A 4 3.03 -2.54 -10.33
CA LEU A 4 3.33 -2.61 -8.90
C LEU A 4 2.02 -2.51 -8.13
N LEU A 5 1.67 -3.56 -7.40
CA LEU A 5 0.56 -3.55 -6.46
C LEU A 5 1.12 -3.34 -5.06
N VAL A 6 0.61 -2.32 -4.38
CA VAL A 6 1.09 -1.89 -3.07
C VAL A 6 -0.03 -2.06 -2.06
N GLY A 7 0.32 -2.63 -0.91
CA GLY A 7 -0.57 -2.75 0.24
C GLY A 7 0.16 -2.40 1.51
N PHE A 8 -0.53 -2.53 2.63
CA PHE A 8 0.04 -2.29 3.95
C PHE A 8 -0.04 -3.57 4.77
N LYS A 9 0.99 -3.82 5.58
CA LYS A 9 0.92 -4.82 6.67
C LYS A 9 -0.17 -4.40 7.67
N LYS A 10 -0.53 -5.31 8.58
CA LYS A 10 -1.34 -4.96 9.77
C LYS A 10 -0.75 -3.77 10.54
N TYR A 11 -1.62 -2.92 11.10
CA TYR A 11 -1.26 -1.73 11.87
C TYR A 11 -2.37 -1.36 12.86
N ALA A 12 -2.04 -0.50 13.83
CA ALA A 12 -2.91 -0.10 14.92
C ALA A 12 -3.48 -1.33 15.67
N SER A 13 -4.75 -1.27 16.09
CA SER A 13 -5.43 -2.38 16.77
C SER A 13 -6.06 -3.40 15.82
N HIS A 14 -5.84 -3.29 14.51
CA HIS A 14 -6.44 -4.20 13.54
C HIS A 14 -5.65 -5.51 13.43
N PRO A 15 -6.30 -6.68 13.63
CA PRO A 15 -5.61 -7.97 13.61
C PRO A 15 -5.14 -8.36 12.19
N THR A 16 -5.81 -7.83 11.16
CA THR A 16 -5.50 -8.07 9.76
C THR A 16 -5.61 -6.77 8.96
N ASN A 17 -4.91 -6.73 7.82
CA ASN A 17 -5.10 -5.71 6.81
C ASN A 17 -5.60 -6.39 5.51
N PRO A 18 -6.83 -6.12 5.07
CA PRO A 18 -7.38 -6.75 3.86
C PRO A 18 -6.52 -6.53 2.61
N SER A 19 -5.76 -5.43 2.54
CA SER A 19 -4.86 -5.20 1.41
C SER A 19 -3.75 -6.26 1.31
N GLU A 20 -3.23 -6.75 2.45
CA GLU A 20 -2.25 -7.83 2.49
C GLU A 20 -2.84 -9.14 1.97
N GLU A 21 -4.06 -9.47 2.40
CA GLU A 21 -4.80 -10.66 1.96
C GLU A 21 -5.11 -10.62 0.47
N VAL A 22 -5.64 -9.49 -0.04
CA VAL A 22 -5.95 -9.31 -1.46
C VAL A 22 -4.70 -9.48 -2.32
N LEU A 23 -3.58 -8.88 -1.92
CA LEU A 23 -2.34 -8.94 -2.68
C LEU A 23 -1.75 -10.35 -2.74
N SER A 24 -1.92 -11.16 -1.69
CA SER A 24 -1.46 -12.55 -1.68
C SER A 24 -2.01 -13.36 -2.86
N SER A 25 -3.23 -13.05 -3.32
CA SER A 25 -3.87 -13.70 -4.48
C SER A 25 -3.22 -13.37 -5.85
N PHE A 26 -2.29 -12.41 -5.88
CA PHE A 26 -1.53 -12.02 -7.07
C PHE A 26 -0.07 -12.48 -7.03
N LEU A 27 0.38 -13.15 -5.97
CA LEU A 27 1.74 -13.67 -5.86
C LEU A 27 2.08 -14.60 -7.04
N GLY A 28 3.27 -14.41 -7.61
CA GLY A 28 3.77 -15.21 -8.73
C GLY A 28 3.14 -14.89 -10.10
N LYS A 29 2.15 -13.99 -10.18
CA LYS A 29 1.56 -13.60 -11.46
C LYS A 29 2.56 -12.81 -12.32
N LYS A 30 2.74 -13.24 -13.57
CA LYS A 30 3.67 -12.62 -14.51
C LYS A 30 3.33 -11.15 -14.73
N GLY A 31 4.35 -10.29 -14.62
CA GLY A 31 4.21 -8.84 -14.82
C GLY A 31 3.64 -8.08 -13.62
N ILE A 32 3.33 -8.76 -12.52
CA ILE A 32 2.90 -8.15 -11.26
C ILE A 32 4.04 -8.21 -10.25
N GLN A 33 4.33 -7.09 -9.60
CA GLN A 33 5.17 -7.01 -8.41
C GLN A 33 4.30 -6.60 -7.24
N ILE A 34 4.56 -7.16 -6.06
CA ILE A 34 3.82 -6.87 -4.83
C ILE A 34 4.78 -6.22 -3.84
N LEU A 35 4.33 -5.14 -3.22
CA LEU A 35 5.03 -4.45 -2.14
C LEU A 35 4.08 -4.30 -0.95
N LEU A 36 4.46 -4.85 0.20
CA LEU A 36 3.77 -4.64 1.47
C LEU A 36 4.54 -3.61 2.30
N LEU A 37 3.92 -2.45 2.49
CA LEU A 37 4.45 -1.33 3.27
C LEU A 37 4.15 -1.50 4.77
N GLU A 38 5.01 -0.94 5.61
CA GLU A 38 4.74 -0.78 7.04
C GLU A 38 3.94 0.50 7.25
N ALA A 39 3.04 0.56 8.24
CA ALA A 39 2.35 1.80 8.58
C ALA A 39 3.27 2.78 9.34
N ASN A 40 4.41 3.09 8.74
CA ASN A 40 5.43 4.02 9.17
C ASN A 40 5.76 4.92 7.97
N TYR A 41 5.68 6.23 8.13
CA TYR A 41 5.79 7.16 6.99
C TYR A 41 7.15 7.06 6.30
N GLU A 42 8.24 7.19 7.05
CA GLU A 42 9.60 7.23 6.51
C GLU A 42 10.02 5.88 5.92
N LYS A 43 9.71 4.76 6.59
CA LYS A 43 10.01 3.42 6.08
C LYS A 43 9.19 3.12 4.82
N SER A 44 7.91 3.51 4.81
CA SER A 44 7.03 3.36 3.64
C SER A 44 7.55 4.11 2.45
N ARG A 45 7.84 5.40 2.65
CA ARG A 45 8.35 6.29 1.60
C ARG A 45 9.61 5.70 0.96
N LYS A 46 10.63 5.38 1.77
CA LYS A 46 11.89 4.81 1.27
C LYS A 46 11.69 3.48 0.54
N SER A 47 10.80 2.62 1.06
CA SER A 47 10.50 1.32 0.43
C SER A 47 9.81 1.48 -0.92
N LEU A 48 8.85 2.40 -1.01
CA LEU A 48 8.13 2.71 -2.24
C LEU A 48 9.05 3.33 -3.28
N GLU A 49 9.83 4.36 -2.90
CA GLU A 49 10.82 5.01 -3.79
C GLU A 49 11.81 3.97 -4.34
N LYS A 50 12.32 3.09 -3.48
CA LYS A 50 13.23 2.00 -3.88
C LYS A 50 12.59 1.02 -4.85
N ALA A 51 11.34 0.61 -4.61
CA ALA A 51 10.61 -0.30 -5.48
C ALA A 51 10.35 0.32 -6.86
N ILE A 52 9.91 1.58 -6.90
CA ILE A 52 9.69 2.32 -8.15
C ILE A 52 10.99 2.43 -8.96
N ALA A 53 12.10 2.83 -8.30
CA ALA A 53 13.39 2.97 -8.96
C ALA A 53 13.93 1.65 -9.51
N LYS A 54 13.77 0.56 -8.75
CA LYS A 54 14.24 -0.78 -9.12
C LYS A 54 13.41 -1.40 -10.23
N ASP A 55 12.09 -1.43 -10.07
CA ASP A 55 11.21 -2.25 -10.91
C ASP A 55 10.70 -1.50 -12.14
N LYS A 56 10.72 -0.16 -12.08
CA LYS A 56 10.24 0.77 -13.12
C LYS A 56 8.85 0.38 -13.64
N PRO A 57 7.83 0.30 -12.76
CA PRO A 57 6.49 -0.12 -13.15
C PRO A 57 5.84 0.90 -14.09
N SER A 58 5.00 0.42 -14.99
CA SER A 58 4.16 1.25 -15.87
C SER A 58 2.91 1.75 -15.13
N PHE A 59 2.43 0.96 -14.17
CA PHE A 59 1.25 1.25 -13.35
C PHE A 59 1.53 0.91 -11.90
N ILE A 60 1.03 1.75 -11.00
CA ILE A 60 1.09 1.53 -9.56
C ILE A 60 -0.34 1.59 -9.04
N PHE A 61 -0.78 0.53 -8.36
CA PHE A 61 -2.04 0.52 -7.63
C PHE A 61 -1.74 0.40 -6.14
N ILE A 62 -2.25 1.33 -5.36
CA ILE A 62 -2.10 1.33 -3.90
C ILE A 62 -3.46 0.97 -3.31
N MET A 63 -3.47 -0.02 -2.42
CA MET A 63 -4.65 -0.48 -1.70
C MET A 63 -4.39 -0.34 -0.21
N ASN A 64 -5.37 0.18 0.51
CA ASN A 64 -5.28 0.39 1.95
C ASN A 64 -6.56 -0.05 2.64
N LEU A 65 -6.46 -0.28 3.94
CA LEU A 65 -7.63 -0.41 4.79
C LEU A 65 -8.21 0.99 5.00
N SER A 66 -9.49 1.16 4.65
CA SER A 66 -10.30 2.32 5.01
C SER A 66 -11.42 1.86 5.94
N PRO A 67 -11.25 1.98 7.27
CA PRO A 67 -12.26 1.56 8.22
C PRO A 67 -13.61 2.25 7.95
N TYR A 68 -14.70 1.57 8.31
CA TYR A 68 -16.08 2.07 8.24
C TYR A 68 -16.66 2.31 6.83
N HIS A 69 -15.93 1.97 5.77
CA HIS A 69 -16.46 1.94 4.41
C HIS A 69 -17.07 0.57 4.11
N SER A 70 -18.28 0.55 3.54
CA SER A 70 -19.00 -0.67 3.17
C SER A 70 -18.63 -1.20 1.78
N THR A 71 -17.89 -0.40 0.99
CA THR A 71 -17.50 -0.73 -0.39
C THR A 71 -16.11 -0.18 -0.69
N PRO A 72 -15.38 -0.78 -1.65
CA PRO A 72 -14.11 -0.21 -2.12
C PRO A 72 -14.32 1.16 -2.76
N THR A 73 -13.48 2.12 -2.41
CA THR A 73 -13.44 3.46 -3.00
C THR A 73 -12.22 3.61 -3.89
N LEU A 74 -12.28 4.55 -4.85
CA LEU A 74 -11.14 4.96 -5.66
C LEU A 74 -10.82 6.41 -5.36
N GLU A 75 -9.62 6.63 -4.81
CA GLU A 75 -9.15 7.98 -4.52
C GLU A 75 -8.87 8.75 -5.81
N GLN A 76 -9.36 10.00 -5.87
CA GLN A 76 -9.19 10.88 -7.04
C GLN A 76 -8.05 11.88 -6.87
N TYR A 77 -7.68 12.19 -5.62
CA TYR A 77 -6.73 13.24 -5.28
C TYR A 77 -5.81 12.77 -4.15
N ALA A 78 -4.58 13.27 -4.15
CA ALA A 78 -3.64 13.15 -3.04
C ALA A 78 -3.18 14.56 -2.65
N TYR A 79 -3.32 14.91 -1.38
CA TYR A 79 -2.93 16.21 -0.85
C TYR A 79 -1.47 16.17 -0.38
N ASN A 80 -0.76 17.29 -0.54
CA ASN A 80 0.61 17.44 -0.05
C ASN A 80 0.62 17.89 1.43
N GLU A 81 -0.03 17.10 2.28
CA GLU A 81 -0.19 17.37 3.71
C GLU A 81 -0.15 16.05 4.48
N MET A 82 0.52 16.06 5.64
CA MET A 82 0.56 14.92 6.56
C MET A 82 -0.01 15.37 7.90
N ASP A 83 -1.31 15.11 8.08
CA ASP A 83 -2.02 15.33 9.34
C ASP A 83 -2.55 13.98 9.85
N SER A 84 -1.86 13.39 10.83
CA SER A 84 -2.19 12.07 11.34
C SER A 84 -2.92 12.14 12.67
N ILE A 85 -4.10 11.52 12.73
CA ILE A 85 -4.90 11.42 13.96
C ILE A 85 -4.36 10.38 14.95
N GLN A 86 -3.43 9.52 14.51
CA GLN A 86 -2.79 8.46 15.31
C GLN A 86 -1.29 8.43 14.99
N PRO A 87 -0.43 8.04 15.95
CA PRO A 87 0.98 7.83 15.67
C PRO A 87 1.16 6.69 14.65
N ASP A 88 2.24 6.75 13.89
CA ASP A 88 2.65 5.68 13.01
C ASP A 88 3.35 4.55 13.81
N GLU A 89 3.46 3.37 13.20
CA GLU A 89 4.16 2.23 13.80
C GLU A 89 5.68 2.51 13.83
N GLY A 90 6.31 2.44 15.01
CA GLY A 90 7.74 2.74 15.22
C GLY A 90 8.73 1.85 14.47
#